data_AF-A0A3S0V2V3-F1
#
_entry.id   AF-A0A3S0V2V3-F1
#
_cell.length_a   1.000
_cell.length_b   1.000
_cell.length_c   1.000
_cell.angle_alpha   90.00
_cell.angle_beta   90.00
_cell.angle_gamma   90.00
#
_symmetry.space_group_name_H-M   'P 1'
#
loop_
_entity.id
_entity.type
_entity.pdbx_description
1 polymer ?
#
loop_
_entity_poly.entity_id
_entity_poly.type
_entity_poly.pdbx_seq_one_letter_code
_entity_poly.pdbx_strand_id
1 'polypeptide(L)'
;MLPVSTKDVIAFTPLADHLAILVKLRDKAEADAEREAFGRLIDATQAEIDAAPQPVFRLGIASHFTRAAFRRDLKAAGATYPGDVALYRALREDLKEVAPYNLDDLLALIDEVEATAQGEVDPTASDGLETIKSVARSCGGRFAALEGDRDFFIAVAPLVACRHFLLGWEGVKAEDGADAPFVRRRDLTTDATLAHLSEEELQAVGFKIMSLMRPSKDLEKNSASPSRSASSRKPSPTAKTKRLTGPHGSSSASASSGTRAST
;
A
#
# COMPACT_ATOMS: atom_id res chain seq x y z
N MET A 1 15.14 22.42 10.75
CA MET A 1 15.08 20.96 10.54
C MET A 1 15.27 20.29 11.87
N LEU A 2 14.28 19.52 12.35
CA LEU A 2 14.53 18.59 13.44
C LEU A 2 15.37 17.43 12.87
N PRO A 3 16.37 16.91 13.61
CA PRO A 3 17.16 15.78 13.14
C PRO A 3 16.23 14.59 12.88
N VAL A 4 16.26 14.05 11.67
CA VAL A 4 15.57 12.81 11.34
C VAL A 4 16.22 11.71 12.18
N SER A 5 15.44 11.09 13.07
CA SER A 5 15.90 9.94 13.84
C SER A 5 16.32 8.84 12.87
N THR A 6 17.54 8.31 13.04
CA THR A 6 18.05 7.19 12.23
C THR A 6 17.17 5.94 12.31
N LYS A 7 16.28 5.85 13.31
CA LYS A 7 15.30 4.76 13.45
C LYS A 7 14.13 4.86 12.47
N ASP A 8 13.93 6.03 11.83
CA ASP A 8 12.80 6.30 10.95
C ASP A 8 13.17 6.29 9.46
N VAL A 9 14.32 5.70 9.13
CA VAL A 9 14.87 5.63 7.76
C VAL A 9 15.16 4.18 7.39
N ILE A 10 14.66 3.77 6.23
CA ILE A 10 14.89 2.45 5.64
C ILE A 10 15.80 2.63 4.41
N ALA A 11 16.91 1.91 4.37
CA ALA A 11 17.73 1.83 3.15
C ALA A 11 17.08 0.85 2.16
N PHE A 12 17.04 1.23 0.88
CA PHE A 12 16.45 0.45 -0.18
C PHE A 12 17.35 0.47 -1.42
N THR A 13 17.62 -0.70 -1.97
CA THR A 13 18.37 -0.89 -3.22
C THR A 13 17.51 -1.76 -4.13
N PRO A 14 17.01 -1.26 -5.28
CA PRO A 14 16.00 -1.93 -6.07
C PRO A 14 16.38 -3.36 -6.48
N LEU A 15 17.56 -3.53 -7.10
CA LEU A 15 18.01 -4.85 -7.56
C LEU A 15 18.25 -5.82 -6.39
N ALA A 16 18.78 -5.35 -5.26
CA ALA A 16 19.00 -6.21 -4.10
C ALA A 16 17.66 -6.68 -3.47
N ASP A 17 16.65 -5.82 -3.42
CA ASP A 17 15.31 -6.19 -2.95
C ASP A 17 14.62 -7.14 -3.95
N HIS A 18 14.79 -6.91 -5.26
CA HIS A 18 14.30 -7.81 -6.31
C HIS A 18 14.93 -9.20 -6.20
N LEU A 19 16.25 -9.28 -6.06
CA LEU A 19 16.99 -10.51 -5.82
C LEU A 19 16.44 -11.27 -4.60
N ALA A 20 16.21 -10.57 -3.49
CA ALA A 20 15.64 -11.17 -2.29
C ALA A 20 14.21 -11.71 -2.50
N ILE A 21 13.41 -11.08 -3.36
CA ILE A 21 12.09 -11.58 -3.76
C ILE A 21 12.24 -12.85 -4.61
N LEU A 22 13.12 -12.84 -5.62
CA LEU A 22 13.36 -14.00 -6.49
C LEU A 22 13.80 -15.23 -5.69
N VAL A 23 14.71 -15.06 -4.72
CA VAL A 23 15.13 -16.14 -3.81
C VAL A 23 13.93 -16.71 -3.05
N LYS A 24 13.08 -15.85 -2.46
CA LYS A 24 11.87 -16.30 -1.75
C LYS A 24 10.88 -17.02 -2.65
N LEU A 25 10.75 -16.61 -3.91
CA LEU A 25 9.88 -17.27 -4.88
C LEU A 25 10.44 -18.63 -5.27
N ARG A 26 11.76 -18.74 -5.50
CA ARG A 26 12.44 -20.02 -5.74
C ARG A 26 12.22 -21.00 -4.58
N ASP A 27 12.36 -20.53 -3.34
CA ASP A 27 12.19 -21.36 -2.14
C ASP A 27 10.74 -21.85 -1.97
N LYS A 28 9.76 -21.14 -2.54
CA LYS A 28 8.35 -21.52 -2.54
C LYS A 28 7.93 -22.32 -3.77
N ALA A 29 8.77 -22.42 -4.80
CA ALA A 29 8.44 -23.12 -6.02
C ALA A 29 8.33 -24.64 -5.75
N GLU A 30 7.23 -25.22 -6.19
CA GLU A 30 6.93 -26.64 -5.99
C GLU A 30 7.54 -27.49 -7.11
N ALA A 31 7.57 -26.96 -8.35
CA ALA A 31 8.11 -27.62 -9.52
C ALA A 31 9.59 -27.30 -9.76
N ASP A 32 10.36 -28.30 -10.19
CA ASP A 32 11.79 -28.12 -10.48
C ASP A 32 12.05 -27.17 -11.66
N ALA A 33 11.18 -27.18 -12.67
CA ALA A 33 11.27 -26.26 -13.80
C ALA A 33 11.13 -24.78 -13.35
N GLU A 34 10.24 -24.50 -12.41
CA GLU A 34 10.08 -23.16 -11.82
C GLU A 34 11.31 -22.77 -10.99
N ARG A 35 11.85 -23.69 -10.18
CA ARG A 35 13.09 -23.45 -9.42
C ARG A 35 14.25 -23.11 -10.33
N GLU A 36 14.39 -23.82 -11.45
CA GLU A 36 15.42 -23.57 -12.45
C GLU A 36 15.22 -22.21 -13.13
N ALA A 37 13.98 -21.87 -13.49
CA ALA A 37 13.64 -20.57 -14.07
C ALA A 37 14.00 -19.41 -13.12
N PHE A 38 13.63 -19.51 -11.84
CA PHE A 38 14.03 -18.52 -10.83
C PHE A 38 15.55 -18.52 -10.61
N GLY A 39 16.22 -19.68 -10.65
CA GLY A 39 17.68 -19.76 -10.59
C GLY A 39 18.37 -18.92 -11.65
N ARG A 40 17.93 -19.04 -12.92
CA ARG A 40 18.44 -18.21 -14.02
C ARG A 40 18.23 -16.71 -13.80
N LEU A 41 17.06 -16.32 -13.29
CA LEU A 41 16.76 -14.91 -12.99
C LEU A 41 17.61 -14.36 -11.84
N ILE A 42 17.85 -15.17 -10.80
CA ILE A 42 18.74 -14.83 -9.68
C ILE A 42 20.15 -14.60 -10.18
N ASP A 43 20.69 -15.51 -10.99
CA ASP A 43 22.04 -15.41 -11.52
C ASP A 43 22.20 -14.17 -12.41
N ALA A 44 21.20 -13.88 -13.27
CA ALA A 44 21.19 -12.68 -14.11
C ALA A 44 21.15 -11.39 -13.27
N THR A 45 20.29 -11.34 -12.26
CA THR A 45 20.16 -10.17 -11.36
C THR A 45 21.44 -9.96 -10.54
N GLN A 46 22.04 -11.04 -10.03
CA GLN A 46 23.29 -10.96 -9.28
C GLN A 46 24.45 -10.47 -10.16
N ALA A 47 24.53 -10.94 -11.41
CA ALA A 47 25.54 -10.47 -12.35
C ALA A 47 25.40 -8.96 -12.63
N GLU A 48 24.18 -8.45 -12.72
CA GLU A 48 23.91 -7.01 -12.86
C GLU A 48 24.34 -6.20 -11.62
N ILE A 49 24.04 -6.71 -10.42
CA ILE A 49 24.48 -6.11 -9.15
C ILE A 49 26.01 -6.07 -9.07
N ASP A 50 26.68 -7.13 -9.49
CA ASP A 50 28.15 -7.24 -9.42
C ASP A 50 28.85 -6.37 -10.50
N ALA A 51 28.16 -6.08 -11.62
CA ALA A 51 28.71 -5.31 -12.72
C ALA A 51 28.87 -3.82 -12.41
N ALA A 52 28.02 -3.26 -11.54
CA ALA A 52 28.03 -1.83 -11.23
C ALA A 52 27.60 -1.52 -9.78
N PRO A 53 28.17 -0.48 -9.14
CA PRO A 53 27.66 0.01 -7.88
C PRO A 53 26.18 0.40 -7.98
N GLN A 54 25.38 -0.07 -7.03
CA GLN A 54 23.93 0.13 -7.02
C GLN A 54 23.54 1.37 -6.24
N PRO A 55 22.51 2.12 -6.68
CA PRO A 55 22.01 3.26 -5.93
C PRO A 55 21.34 2.77 -4.63
N VAL A 56 21.55 3.53 -3.55
CA VAL A 56 20.95 3.27 -2.24
C VAL A 56 20.03 4.43 -1.89
N PHE A 57 18.73 4.15 -1.82
CA PHE A 57 17.69 5.12 -1.49
C PHE A 57 17.37 5.10 0.00
N ARG A 58 17.22 6.28 0.60
CA ARG A 58 16.84 6.45 2.01
C ARG A 58 15.37 6.80 2.09
N LEU A 59 14.54 5.87 2.54
CA LEU A 59 13.08 6.00 2.59
C LEU A 59 12.61 6.32 4.01
N GLY A 60 11.74 7.31 4.15
CA GLY A 60 11.14 7.67 5.44
C GLY A 60 9.99 6.76 5.82
N ILE A 61 9.91 6.37 7.10
CA ILE A 61 8.78 5.62 7.63
C ILE A 61 7.53 6.51 7.68
N ALA A 62 6.43 6.02 7.12
CA ALA A 62 5.21 6.79 6.98
C ALA A 62 4.42 6.89 8.30
N SER A 63 4.38 8.08 8.89
CA SER A 63 3.50 8.42 10.01
C SER A 63 2.05 8.62 9.56
N HIS A 64 1.09 8.68 10.50
CA HIS A 64 -0.31 8.98 10.17
C HIS A 64 -0.49 10.33 9.44
N PHE A 65 0.24 11.36 9.86
CA PHE A 65 0.15 12.69 9.26
C PHE A 65 0.76 12.75 7.86
N THR A 66 1.92 12.13 7.65
CA THR A 66 2.56 12.08 6.34
C THR A 66 1.74 11.25 5.34
N ARG A 67 1.12 10.15 5.78
CA ARG A 67 0.14 9.40 4.96
C ARG A 67 -1.09 10.24 4.59
N ALA A 68 -1.56 11.09 5.50
CA ALA A 68 -2.67 12.00 5.21
C ALA A 68 -2.27 13.09 4.19
N ALA A 69 -1.07 13.67 4.34
CA ALA A 69 -0.53 14.64 3.39
C ALA A 69 -0.32 14.04 1.99
N PHE A 70 0.29 12.86 1.91
CA PHE A 70 0.41 12.09 0.68
C PHE A 70 -0.94 11.87 -0.01
N ARG A 71 -1.95 11.38 0.71
CA ARG A 71 -3.29 11.15 0.14
C ARG A 71 -3.96 12.45 -0.34
N ARG A 72 -3.76 13.56 0.39
CA ARG A 72 -4.28 14.86 0.00
C ARG A 72 -3.65 15.31 -1.31
N ASP A 73 -2.33 15.20 -1.43
CA ASP A 73 -1.59 15.66 -2.62
C ASP A 73 -1.86 14.74 -3.83
N LEU A 74 -2.04 13.44 -3.61
CA LEU A 74 -2.46 12.49 -4.64
C LEU A 74 -3.86 12.83 -5.18
N LYS A 75 -4.80 13.16 -4.28
CA LYS A 75 -6.13 13.64 -4.66
C LYS A 75 -6.07 14.98 -5.40
N ALA A 76 -5.19 15.89 -4.97
CA ALA A 76 -4.99 17.18 -5.63
C ALA A 76 -4.42 17.04 -7.05
N ALA A 77 -3.63 15.99 -7.30
CA ALA A 77 -3.15 15.64 -8.63
C ALA A 77 -4.23 14.99 -9.53
N GLY A 78 -5.41 14.68 -8.99
CA GLY A 78 -6.47 13.96 -9.72
C GLY A 78 -6.25 12.44 -9.80
N ALA A 79 -5.21 11.91 -9.16
CA ALA A 79 -4.91 10.49 -9.20
C ALA A 79 -5.86 9.72 -8.27
N THR A 80 -6.76 8.94 -8.87
CA THR A 80 -7.65 8.03 -8.16
C THR A 80 -7.44 6.61 -8.66
N TYR A 81 -7.58 5.61 -7.79
CA TYR A 81 -7.44 4.21 -8.17
C TYR A 81 -8.79 3.52 -8.12
N PRO A 82 -9.50 3.40 -9.25
CA PRO A 82 -10.70 2.58 -9.34
C PRO A 82 -10.36 1.12 -9.01
N GLY A 83 -11.11 0.53 -8.08
CA GLY A 83 -11.00 -0.90 -7.81
C GLY A 83 -11.69 -1.73 -8.90
N ASP A 84 -11.36 -3.01 -8.97
CA ASP A 84 -11.85 -3.90 -10.03
C ASP A 84 -13.39 -3.98 -10.08
N VAL A 85 -14.07 -3.95 -8.93
CA VAL A 85 -15.55 -3.88 -8.84
C VAL A 85 -16.12 -2.67 -9.58
N ALA A 86 -15.46 -1.51 -9.49
CA ALA A 86 -15.92 -0.30 -10.18
C ALA A 86 -15.71 -0.40 -11.69
N LEU A 87 -14.60 -1.02 -12.11
CA LEU A 87 -14.29 -1.29 -13.52
C LEU A 87 -15.28 -2.30 -14.12
N TYR A 88 -15.52 -3.44 -13.46
CA TYR A 88 -16.47 -4.44 -13.96
C TYR A 88 -17.89 -3.90 -14.02
N ARG A 89 -18.31 -3.09 -13.03
CA ARG A 89 -19.61 -2.42 -13.10
C ARG A 89 -19.68 -1.47 -14.31
N ALA A 90 -18.67 -0.64 -14.53
CA ALA A 90 -18.64 0.27 -15.68
C ALA A 90 -18.63 -0.49 -17.02
N LEU A 91 -17.92 -1.62 -17.08
CA LEU A 91 -17.89 -2.48 -18.27
C LEU A 91 -19.28 -3.05 -18.59
N ARG A 92 -20.02 -3.53 -17.58
CA ARG A 92 -21.41 -4.00 -17.74
C ARG A 92 -22.34 -2.87 -18.16
N GLU A 93 -22.17 -1.67 -17.63
CA GLU A 93 -22.96 -0.48 -18.00
C GLU A 93 -22.71 -0.11 -19.47
N ASP A 94 -21.45 -0.01 -19.88
CA ASP A 94 -21.07 0.32 -21.26
C ASP A 94 -21.57 -0.74 -22.26
N LEU A 95 -21.47 -2.03 -21.92
CA LEU A 95 -22.01 -3.11 -22.77
C LEU A 95 -23.52 -3.04 -22.92
N LYS A 96 -24.25 -2.72 -21.85
CA LYS A 96 -25.71 -2.55 -21.89
C LYS A 96 -26.14 -1.34 -22.71
N GLU A 97 -25.33 -0.28 -22.72
CA GLU A 97 -25.58 0.90 -23.53
C GLU A 97 -25.35 0.62 -25.03
N VAL A 98 -24.26 -0.08 -25.37
CA VAL A 98 -23.98 -0.49 -26.76
C VAL A 98 -24.98 -1.54 -27.27
N ALA A 99 -25.46 -2.41 -26.37
CA ALA A 99 -26.42 -3.48 -26.64
C ALA A 99 -26.03 -4.40 -27.83
N PRO A 100 -24.85 -5.05 -27.79
CA PRO A 100 -24.44 -6.00 -28.83
C PRO A 100 -25.38 -7.22 -28.89
N TYR A 101 -25.42 -7.91 -30.04
CA TYR A 101 -26.34 -9.04 -30.26
C TYR A 101 -26.13 -10.22 -29.29
N ASN A 102 -24.91 -10.36 -28.76
CA ASN A 102 -24.51 -11.39 -27.80
C ASN A 102 -24.32 -10.82 -26.38
N LEU A 103 -25.05 -9.75 -26.02
CA LEU A 103 -24.91 -9.08 -24.72
C LEU A 103 -24.97 -10.05 -23.54
N ASP A 104 -25.91 -10.98 -23.52
CA ASP A 104 -26.08 -11.92 -22.40
C ASP A 104 -24.85 -12.81 -22.20
N ASP A 105 -24.25 -13.28 -23.29
CA ASP A 105 -23.03 -14.11 -23.25
C ASP A 105 -21.84 -13.30 -22.71
N LEU A 106 -21.70 -12.03 -23.13
CA LEU A 106 -20.63 -11.14 -22.66
C LEU A 106 -20.78 -10.79 -21.18
N LEU A 107 -22.02 -10.58 -20.71
CA LEU A 107 -22.28 -10.32 -19.29
C LEU A 107 -22.00 -11.56 -18.44
N ALA A 108 -22.41 -12.75 -18.90
CA ALA A 108 -22.12 -14.00 -18.22
C ALA A 108 -20.60 -14.24 -18.09
N LEU A 109 -19.82 -13.91 -19.13
CA LEU A 109 -18.36 -14.01 -19.08
C LEU A 109 -17.74 -13.09 -18.04
N ILE A 110 -18.21 -11.84 -17.93
CA ILE A 110 -17.72 -10.91 -16.89
C ILE A 110 -18.05 -11.44 -15.49
N ASP A 111 -19.26 -11.99 -15.30
CA ASP A 111 -19.68 -12.56 -14.02
C ASP A 111 -18.82 -13.77 -13.64
N GLU A 112 -18.47 -14.63 -14.61
CA GLU A 112 -17.56 -15.76 -14.42
C GLU A 112 -16.16 -15.32 -14.00
N VAL A 113 -15.58 -14.33 -14.68
CA VAL A 113 -14.23 -13.83 -14.33
C VAL A 113 -14.23 -13.09 -12.99
N GLU A 114 -15.27 -12.30 -12.67
CA GLU A 114 -15.37 -11.64 -11.36
C GLU A 114 -15.52 -12.64 -10.22
N ALA A 115 -16.27 -13.73 -10.41
CA ALA A 115 -16.43 -14.79 -9.42
C ALA A 115 -15.14 -15.60 -9.19
N THR A 116 -14.30 -15.74 -10.22
CA THR A 116 -13.04 -16.50 -10.18
C THR A 116 -11.83 -15.65 -9.80
N ALA A 117 -11.99 -14.33 -9.58
CA ALA A 117 -10.90 -13.41 -9.23
C ALA A 117 -10.13 -13.74 -7.92
N GLN A 118 -10.53 -14.78 -7.17
CA GLN A 118 -9.83 -15.32 -6.00
C GLN A 118 -9.21 -16.71 -6.22
N GLY A 119 -9.28 -17.26 -7.44
CA GLY A 119 -8.80 -18.59 -7.81
C GLY A 119 -8.19 -18.63 -9.21
N GLU A 120 -8.09 -19.83 -9.78
CA GLU A 120 -7.57 -20.05 -11.13
C GLU A 120 -8.68 -19.74 -12.14
N VAL A 121 -8.46 -18.72 -12.98
CA VAL A 121 -9.37 -18.33 -14.05
C VAL A 121 -9.04 -19.18 -15.28
N ASP A 122 -10.06 -19.70 -15.97
CA ASP A 122 -9.87 -20.35 -17.27
C ASP A 122 -9.15 -19.39 -18.24
N PRO A 123 -8.00 -19.76 -18.83
CA PRO A 123 -7.29 -18.94 -19.80
C PRO A 123 -8.20 -18.43 -20.93
N THR A 124 -9.15 -19.24 -21.38
CA THR A 124 -10.10 -18.85 -22.44
C THR A 124 -11.01 -17.71 -21.99
N ALA A 125 -11.46 -17.75 -20.74
CA ALA A 125 -12.30 -16.70 -20.15
C ALA A 125 -11.51 -15.40 -19.94
N SER A 126 -10.23 -15.51 -19.56
CA SER A 126 -9.32 -14.36 -19.46
C SER A 126 -9.10 -13.67 -20.82
N ASP A 127 -8.82 -14.45 -21.87
CA ASP A 127 -8.63 -13.91 -23.22
C ASP A 127 -9.91 -13.28 -23.77
N GLY A 128 -11.06 -13.89 -23.47
CA GLY A 128 -12.37 -13.33 -23.80
C GLY A 128 -12.62 -12.00 -23.09
N LEU A 129 -12.29 -11.88 -21.80
CA LEU A 129 -12.42 -10.63 -21.06
C LEU A 129 -11.50 -9.53 -21.62
N GLU A 130 -10.25 -9.85 -21.97
CA GLU A 130 -9.34 -8.86 -22.57
C GLU A 130 -9.84 -8.36 -23.93
N THR A 131 -10.47 -9.24 -24.71
CA THR A 131 -11.15 -8.85 -25.96
C THR A 131 -12.29 -7.87 -25.68
N ILE A 132 -13.14 -8.17 -24.69
CA ILE A 132 -14.25 -7.27 -24.27
C ILE A 132 -13.71 -5.91 -23.83
N LYS A 133 -12.68 -5.88 -22.97
CA LYS A 133 -12.05 -4.65 -22.50
C LYS A 133 -11.47 -3.82 -23.65
N SER A 134 -10.81 -4.46 -24.62
CA SER A 134 -10.27 -3.76 -25.79
C SER A 134 -11.36 -3.06 -26.60
N VAL A 135 -12.51 -3.71 -26.79
CA VAL A 135 -13.66 -3.10 -27.46
C VAL A 135 -14.22 -1.96 -26.62
N ALA A 136 -14.44 -2.16 -25.33
CA ALA A 136 -14.95 -1.13 -24.43
C ALA A 136 -14.06 0.12 -24.38
N ARG A 137 -12.73 -0.06 -24.42
CA ARG A 137 -11.77 1.05 -24.58
C ARG A 137 -12.02 1.86 -25.85
N SER A 138 -12.18 1.18 -26.98
CA SER A 138 -12.41 1.85 -28.27
C SER A 138 -13.73 2.63 -28.34
N CYS A 139 -14.73 2.24 -27.54
CA CYS A 139 -16.01 2.94 -27.46
C CYS A 139 -15.93 4.26 -26.66
N GLY A 140 -14.88 4.46 -25.85
CA GLY A 140 -14.67 5.70 -25.08
C GLY A 140 -15.70 5.93 -23.96
N GLY A 141 -16.34 4.87 -23.47
CA GLY A 141 -17.35 4.92 -22.42
C GLY A 141 -16.79 5.11 -21.01
N ARG A 142 -17.60 4.81 -20.00
CA ARG A 142 -17.22 4.97 -18.59
C ARG A 142 -16.09 4.04 -18.18
N PHE A 143 -16.05 2.84 -18.73
CA PHE A 143 -14.97 1.89 -18.50
C PHE A 143 -13.63 2.47 -18.94
N ALA A 144 -13.55 3.00 -20.16
CA ALA A 144 -12.34 3.60 -20.71
C ALA A 144 -11.82 4.77 -19.86
N ALA A 145 -12.74 5.62 -19.36
CA ALA A 145 -12.37 6.71 -18.46
C ALA A 145 -11.79 6.22 -17.12
N LEU A 146 -12.40 5.20 -16.50
CA LEU A 146 -11.89 4.64 -15.24
C LEU A 146 -10.57 3.88 -15.43
N GLU A 147 -10.37 3.23 -16.57
CA GLU A 147 -9.10 2.60 -16.91
C GLU A 147 -8.00 3.66 -17.06
N GLY A 148 -8.30 4.76 -17.76
CA GLY A 148 -7.41 5.93 -17.85
C GLY A 148 -7.08 6.54 -16.48
N ASP A 149 -8.05 6.65 -15.57
CA ASP A 149 -7.81 7.10 -14.19
C ASP A 149 -6.87 6.15 -13.43
N ARG A 150 -7.03 4.83 -13.62
CA ARG A 150 -6.16 3.80 -13.02
C ARG A 150 -4.74 3.92 -13.54
N ASP A 151 -4.55 4.06 -14.85
CA ASP A 151 -3.23 4.22 -15.49
C ASP A 151 -2.56 5.50 -15.03
N PHE A 152 -3.31 6.60 -14.99
CA PHE A 152 -2.81 7.87 -14.46
C PHE A 152 -2.39 7.75 -12.99
N PHE A 153 -3.15 7.03 -12.16
CA PHE A 153 -2.75 6.75 -10.79
C PHE A 153 -1.46 5.93 -10.72
N ILE A 154 -1.33 4.87 -11.53
CA ILE A 154 -0.13 4.01 -11.56
C ILE A 154 1.11 4.84 -11.91
N ALA A 155 1.00 5.78 -12.84
CA ALA A 155 2.08 6.68 -13.22
C ALA A 155 2.40 7.74 -12.14
N VAL A 156 1.38 8.35 -11.53
CA VAL A 156 1.56 9.53 -10.66
C VAL A 156 1.80 9.15 -9.19
N ALA A 157 1.22 8.06 -8.70
CA ALA A 157 1.32 7.70 -7.29
C ALA A 157 2.77 7.46 -6.82
N PRO A 158 3.65 6.78 -7.58
CA PRO A 158 5.06 6.64 -7.24
C PRO A 158 5.77 8.00 -7.12
N LEU A 159 5.51 8.92 -8.05
CA LEU A 159 6.09 10.27 -8.02
C LEU A 159 5.71 11.02 -6.75
N VAL A 160 4.41 11.04 -6.40
CA VAL A 160 3.91 11.70 -5.19
C VAL A 160 4.47 11.00 -3.94
N ALA A 161 4.62 9.68 -3.95
CA ALA A 161 5.25 8.94 -2.86
C ALA A 161 6.72 9.35 -2.67
N CYS A 162 7.51 9.41 -3.75
CA CYS A 162 8.90 9.86 -3.71
C CYS A 162 9.03 11.30 -3.18
N ARG A 163 8.14 12.21 -3.58
CA ARG A 163 8.12 13.60 -3.05
C ARG A 163 7.99 13.66 -1.54
N HIS A 164 7.18 12.78 -0.94
CA HIS A 164 6.92 12.80 0.50
C HIS A 164 7.95 12.01 1.31
N PHE A 165 8.40 10.86 0.80
CA PHE A 165 9.09 9.86 1.61
C PHE A 165 10.53 9.54 1.17
N LEU A 166 10.98 9.99 0.00
CA LEU A 166 12.39 9.88 -0.35
C LEU A 166 13.18 10.94 0.43
N LEU A 167 14.13 10.52 1.27
CA LEU A 167 14.89 11.39 2.16
C LEU A 167 16.32 11.65 1.69
N GLY A 168 16.82 10.85 0.75
CA GLY A 168 18.14 10.95 0.17
C GLY A 168 18.47 9.75 -0.72
N TRP A 169 19.59 9.82 -1.43
CA TRP A 169 20.19 8.69 -2.13
C TRP A 169 21.71 8.76 -2.09
N GLU A 170 22.33 7.63 -2.38
CA GLU A 170 23.75 7.46 -2.68
C GLU A 170 23.88 6.72 -4.01
N GLY A 171 24.90 7.03 -4.81
CA GLY A 171 25.18 6.32 -6.07
C GLY A 171 24.36 6.75 -7.29
N VAL A 172 23.39 7.67 -7.15
CA VAL A 172 22.67 8.25 -8.30
C VAL A 172 23.57 9.26 -9.02
N LYS A 173 23.66 9.13 -10.35
CA LYS A 173 24.50 9.98 -11.21
C LYS A 173 23.65 10.95 -12.02
N ALA A 174 24.17 12.16 -12.23
CA ALA A 174 23.64 13.10 -13.20
C ALA A 174 24.10 12.73 -14.62
N GLU A 175 23.55 13.40 -15.65
CA GLU A 175 23.89 13.15 -17.06
C GLU A 175 25.38 13.31 -17.38
N ASP A 176 26.10 14.14 -16.61
CA ASP A 176 27.54 14.36 -16.73
C ASP A 176 28.40 13.30 -16.00
N GLY A 177 27.76 12.32 -15.34
CA GLY A 177 28.42 11.27 -14.56
C GLY A 177 28.83 11.68 -13.14
N ALA A 178 28.58 12.94 -12.73
CA ALA A 178 28.80 13.38 -11.35
C ALA A 178 27.70 12.86 -10.42
N ASP A 179 27.93 12.93 -9.11
CA ASP A 179 26.89 12.57 -8.12
C ASP A 179 25.73 13.56 -8.19
N ALA A 180 24.52 13.04 -8.41
CA ALA A 180 23.32 13.86 -8.54
C ALA A 180 22.97 14.53 -7.21
N PRO A 181 22.75 15.86 -7.18
CA PRO A 181 22.44 16.56 -5.94
C PRO A 181 21.06 16.16 -5.41
N PHE A 182 20.99 15.87 -4.11
CA PHE A 182 19.72 15.59 -3.45
C PHE A 182 19.19 16.83 -2.73
N VAL A 183 18.11 17.41 -3.24
CA VAL A 183 17.50 18.63 -2.69
C VAL A 183 16.06 18.41 -2.26
N ARG A 184 15.74 18.92 -1.06
CA ARG A 184 14.36 19.00 -0.54
C ARG A 184 13.99 20.44 -0.24
N ARG A 185 12.72 20.78 -0.46
CA ARG A 185 12.13 22.09 -0.13
C ARG A 185 10.83 21.88 0.61
N ARG A 186 10.65 22.57 1.75
CA ARG A 186 9.47 22.41 2.63
C ARG A 186 9.19 20.94 2.95
N ASP A 187 10.25 20.21 3.29
CA ASP A 187 10.22 18.78 3.59
C ASP A 187 9.73 17.85 2.46
N LEU A 188 9.65 18.34 1.22
CA LEU A 188 9.35 17.53 0.03
C LEU A 188 10.56 17.45 -0.91
N THR A 189 10.77 16.27 -1.49
CA THR A 189 11.71 16.10 -2.60
C THR A 189 11.18 16.83 -3.83
N THR A 190 12.06 17.59 -4.49
CA THR A 190 11.64 18.45 -5.60
C THR A 190 11.56 17.67 -6.91
N ASP A 191 10.75 18.14 -7.86
CA ASP A 191 10.64 17.49 -9.17
C ASP A 191 11.99 17.53 -9.92
N ALA A 192 12.76 18.62 -9.79
CA ALA A 192 14.12 18.71 -10.34
C ALA A 192 15.07 17.69 -9.73
N THR A 193 14.91 17.38 -8.43
CA THR A 193 15.64 16.29 -7.78
C THR A 193 15.22 14.97 -8.43
N LEU A 194 13.92 14.66 -8.47
CA LEU A 194 13.41 13.40 -8.99
C LEU A 194 13.72 13.14 -10.47
N ALA A 195 13.97 14.19 -11.26
CA ALA A 195 14.39 14.09 -12.65
C ALA A 195 15.76 13.41 -12.85
N HIS A 196 16.55 13.23 -11.78
CA HIS A 196 17.80 12.45 -11.84
C HIS A 196 17.59 10.94 -11.78
N LEU A 197 16.38 10.47 -11.45
CA LEU A 197 16.07 9.04 -11.42
C LEU A 197 15.55 8.60 -12.79
N SER A 198 15.92 7.39 -13.20
CA SER A 198 15.23 6.75 -14.32
C SER A 198 13.76 6.50 -13.97
N GLU A 199 12.91 6.32 -14.99
CA GLU A 199 11.50 6.00 -14.76
C GLU A 199 11.35 4.71 -13.94
N GLU A 200 12.15 3.68 -14.26
CA GLU A 200 12.15 2.40 -13.57
C GLU A 200 12.56 2.54 -12.09
N GLU A 201 13.60 3.33 -11.79
CA GLU A 201 14.03 3.62 -10.42
C GLU A 201 12.96 4.37 -9.65
N LEU A 202 12.37 5.40 -10.25
CA LEU A 202 11.32 6.20 -9.65
C LEU A 202 10.09 5.36 -9.32
N GLN A 203 9.68 4.48 -10.23
CA GLN A 203 8.59 3.53 -10.02
C GLN A 203 8.95 2.54 -8.90
N ALA A 204 10.13 1.91 -8.94
CA ALA A 204 10.57 0.94 -7.95
C ALA A 204 10.60 1.54 -6.53
N VAL A 205 11.18 2.74 -6.39
CA VAL A 205 11.24 3.47 -5.11
C VAL A 205 9.85 3.87 -4.64
N GLY A 206 9.01 4.42 -5.52
CA GLY A 206 7.66 4.85 -5.18
C GLY A 206 6.77 3.69 -4.75
N PHE A 207 6.79 2.56 -5.46
CA PHE A 207 6.04 1.36 -5.07
C PHE A 207 6.58 0.75 -3.77
N LYS A 208 7.91 0.77 -3.55
CA LYS A 208 8.47 0.35 -2.27
C LYS A 208 7.92 1.20 -1.13
N ILE A 209 7.94 2.53 -1.26
CA ILE A 209 7.37 3.46 -0.28
C ILE A 209 5.90 3.13 -0.02
N MET A 210 5.10 2.95 -1.08
CA MET A 210 3.67 2.64 -0.95
C MET A 210 3.42 1.30 -0.25
N SER A 211 4.24 0.28 -0.51
CA SER A 211 4.17 -1.01 0.18
C SER A 211 4.44 -0.87 1.69
N LEU A 212 5.39 -0.02 2.07
CA LEU A 212 5.73 0.27 3.47
C LEU A 212 4.61 1.02 4.21
N MET A 213 3.71 1.71 3.50
CA MET A 213 2.55 2.36 4.13
C MET A 213 1.48 1.37 4.59
N ARG A 214 1.46 0.16 4.01
CA ARG A 214 0.52 -0.92 4.29
C ARG A 214 1.31 -2.17 4.69
N PRO A 215 1.88 -2.22 5.92
CA PRO A 215 2.60 -3.39 6.35
C PRO A 215 1.73 -4.64 6.20
N SER A 216 2.27 -5.67 5.55
CA SER A 216 1.60 -6.96 5.42
C SER A 216 1.33 -7.57 6.79
N LYS A 217 0.32 -8.44 6.90
CA LYS A 217 -0.04 -9.15 8.15
C LYS A 217 1.15 -9.86 8.81
N ASP A 218 2.14 -10.29 8.03
CA ASP A 218 3.36 -10.92 8.55
C ASP A 218 4.31 -9.95 9.26
N LEU A 219 4.28 -8.66 8.91
CA LEU A 219 5.06 -7.60 9.56
C LEU A 219 4.36 -7.10 10.83
N GLU A 220 3.03 -7.15 10.90
CA GLU A 220 2.27 -6.78 12.10
C GLU A 220 2.65 -7.65 13.31
N LYS A 221 2.97 -8.94 13.07
CA LYS A 221 3.37 -9.92 14.10
C LYS A 221 4.77 -9.69 14.69
N ASN A 222 5.64 -8.94 14.01
CA ASN A 222 7.00 -8.63 14.48
C ASN A 222 7.08 -7.38 15.37
N SER A 223 5.92 -6.78 15.69
CA SER A 223 5.82 -5.77 16.73
C SER A 223 6.02 -6.46 18.08
N ALA A 224 7.28 -6.58 18.52
CA ALA A 224 7.57 -7.03 19.87
C ALA A 224 6.66 -6.27 20.85
N SER A 225 5.78 -7.01 21.54
CA SER A 225 4.94 -6.47 22.60
C SER A 225 5.80 -5.54 23.46
N PRO A 226 5.32 -4.33 23.81
CA PRO A 226 6.09 -3.42 24.65
C PRO A 226 6.61 -4.21 25.84
N SER A 227 7.94 -4.29 25.97
CA SER A 227 8.58 -4.87 27.14
C SER A 227 7.88 -4.26 28.35
N ARG A 228 7.26 -5.11 29.18
CA ARG A 228 6.65 -4.67 30.43
C ARG A 228 7.76 -4.02 31.24
N SER A 229 7.85 -2.70 31.18
CA SER A 229 8.72 -1.92 32.05
C SER A 229 8.42 -2.36 33.48
N ALA A 230 9.44 -2.91 34.14
CA ALA A 230 9.39 -3.29 35.55
C ALA A 230 9.29 -2.00 36.39
N SER A 231 8.09 -1.42 36.42
CA SER A 231 7.72 -0.30 37.27
C SER A 231 6.30 -0.53 37.77
N SER A 232 6.07 -1.70 38.36
CA SER A 232 5.03 -1.80 39.36
C SER A 232 5.48 -0.95 40.54
N ARG A 233 4.97 0.28 40.64
CA ARG A 233 4.94 0.99 41.93
C ARG A 233 4.30 0.04 42.93
N LYS A 234 5.09 -0.50 43.86
CA LYS A 234 4.56 -1.16 45.06
C LYS A 234 3.70 -0.12 45.79
N PRO A 235 2.40 -0.34 45.98
CA PRO A 235 1.63 0.49 46.89
C PRO A 235 2.20 0.29 48.30
N SER A 236 2.56 1.37 48.97
CA SER A 236 2.99 1.35 50.36
C SER A 236 1.85 0.80 51.25
N PRO A 237 2.12 -0.06 52.23
CA PRO A 237 1.08 -0.63 53.08
C PRO A 237 0.60 0.44 54.07
N THR A 238 -0.57 1.02 53.84
CA THR A 238 -1.21 1.88 54.85
C THR A 238 -1.76 0.99 55.96
N ALA A 239 -1.27 1.28 57.17
CA ALA A 239 -1.56 0.57 58.40
C ALA A 239 -3.07 0.57 58.73
N LYS A 240 -3.52 -0.55 59.31
CA LYS A 240 -4.83 -0.73 59.93
C LYS A 240 -4.98 0.22 61.12
N THR A 241 -5.75 1.29 60.97
CA THR A 241 -6.30 2.01 62.14
C THR A 241 -7.67 1.42 62.46
N LYS A 242 -7.76 0.82 63.64
CA LYS A 242 -8.93 0.10 64.16
C LYS A 242 -9.73 1.05 65.06
N ARG A 243 -11.05 1.12 64.82
CA ARG A 243 -12.17 1.42 65.78
C ARG A 243 -12.35 2.88 66.24
N LEU A 244 -13.53 3.39 66.64
CA LEU A 244 -14.89 2.93 67.03
C LEU A 244 -15.75 4.24 67.07
N THR A 245 -17.03 4.39 66.66
CA THR A 245 -18.37 3.97 67.19
C THR A 245 -19.38 4.78 66.33
N GLY A 246 -20.48 4.28 65.77
CA GLY A 246 -21.74 3.89 66.42
C GLY A 246 -22.93 4.32 65.51
N PRO A 247 -24.11 3.69 65.62
CA PRO A 247 -25.07 3.50 64.51
C PRO A 247 -26.30 4.41 64.57
N HIS A 248 -27.01 4.62 63.45
CA HIS A 248 -28.48 4.68 63.39
C HIS A 248 -28.97 4.88 61.94
N GLY A 249 -30.04 4.17 61.55
CA GLY A 249 -30.88 4.55 60.40
C GLY A 249 -31.16 3.46 59.37
N SER A 250 -31.88 2.42 59.77
CA SER A 250 -32.63 1.53 58.87
C SER A 250 -33.73 2.31 58.14
N SER A 251 -33.93 2.09 56.84
CA SER A 251 -35.25 1.76 56.26
C SER A 251 -35.15 1.36 54.78
N SER A 252 -35.85 0.27 54.49
CA SER A 252 -35.98 -0.44 53.24
C SER A 252 -37.00 0.19 52.29
N ALA A 253 -36.82 -0.10 51.00
CA ALA A 253 -37.82 -0.40 49.96
C ALA A 253 -39.11 0.44 49.86
N SER A 254 -39.39 0.98 48.66
CA SER A 254 -40.29 0.31 47.70
C SER A 254 -40.59 1.14 46.46
N ALA A 255 -40.89 0.42 45.40
CA ALA A 255 -41.31 0.83 44.08
C ALA A 255 -42.56 1.72 44.05
N SER A 256 -42.75 2.48 42.96
CA SER A 256 -43.72 2.12 41.91
C SER A 256 -43.94 3.26 40.90
N SER A 257 -44.26 2.83 39.66
CA SER A 257 -45.11 3.44 38.61
C SER A 257 -45.39 4.96 38.67
N GLY A 258 -45.22 5.74 37.60
CA GLY A 258 -45.67 5.48 36.23
C GLY A 258 -46.82 6.45 35.88
N THR A 259 -46.89 6.85 34.60
CA THR A 259 -47.99 7.62 33.93
C THR A 259 -47.87 9.15 34.01
N ARG A 260 -48.20 10.00 33.02
CA ARG A 260 -48.25 10.02 31.52
C ARG A 260 -48.58 11.49 31.13
N ALA A 261 -48.21 11.83 29.91
CA ALA A 261 -48.50 12.99 29.05
C ALA A 261 -49.67 13.96 29.35
N SER A 262 -49.47 15.21 28.91
CA SER A 262 -50.38 16.17 28.23
C SER A 262 -49.50 17.37 27.87
N THR A 263 -49.47 18.01 26.70
CA THR A 263 -50.29 18.12 25.48
C THR A 263 -49.40 18.68 24.38
#